data_AF-A0A958LY14-F1
#
_entry.id   AF-A0A958LY14-F1
#
_cell.length_a   1.000
_cell.length_b   1.000
_cell.length_c   1.000
_cell.angle_alpha   90.00
_cell.angle_beta   90.00
_cell.angle_gamma   90.00
#
_symmetry.space_group_name_H-M   'P 1'
#
loop_
_entity.id
_entity.type
_entity.pdbx_description
1 polymer ?
#
loop_
_entity_poly.entity_id
_entity_poly.type
_entity_poly.pdbx_seq_one_letter_code
_entity_poly.pdbx_strand_id
1 'polypeptide(L)'
;MNPATIYEFTDYRLYLKEYMQSKKNENKSFSYRNFTLRAGLTTSNYVQKVINNERSLGPKTTEQFIKGLGLKKKEAEYFRKIVELDKSNTIERKASIISDLAKLKKSDSPLKMNVENEFYNH
;
A
#
# COMPACT_ATOMS: atom_id res chain seq x y z
N MET A 1 14.50 -9.65 5.29
CA MET A 1 13.34 -9.70 4.37
C MET A 1 13.25 -8.35 3.70
N ASN A 2 13.17 -8.32 2.37
CA ASN A 2 12.90 -7.08 1.65
C ASN A 2 11.53 -6.55 2.10
N PRO A 3 11.35 -5.26 2.38
CA PRO A 3 10.03 -4.72 2.69
C PRO A 3 9.13 -4.99 1.49
N ALA A 4 8.07 -5.76 1.70
CA ALA A 4 7.10 -6.06 0.64
C ALA A 4 6.57 -4.74 0.07
N THR A 5 6.67 -4.58 -1.24
CA THR A 5 6.22 -3.35 -1.89
C THR A 5 4.70 -3.32 -1.91
N ILE A 6 4.08 -2.13 -1.82
CA ILE A 6 2.61 -2.04 -1.84
C ILE A 6 2.00 -2.65 -3.12
N TYR A 7 2.75 -2.66 -4.23
CA TYR A 7 2.35 -3.22 -5.52
C TYR A 7 2.25 -4.74 -5.59
N GLU A 8 2.62 -5.44 -4.51
CA GLU A 8 2.42 -6.88 -4.35
C GLU A 8 1.06 -7.22 -3.75
N PHE A 9 0.33 -6.22 -3.26
CA PHE A 9 -0.92 -6.43 -2.54
C PHE A 9 -2.13 -5.93 -3.35
N THR A 10 -3.22 -6.68 -3.26
CA THR A 10 -4.57 -6.26 -3.69
C THR A 10 -5.51 -6.10 -2.50
N ASP A 11 -5.19 -6.72 -1.37
CA ASP A 11 -5.84 -6.50 -0.08
C ASP A 11 -5.00 -5.53 0.77
N TYR A 12 -5.55 -4.36 1.02
CA TYR A 12 -4.89 -3.33 1.80
C TYR A 12 -4.69 -3.75 3.28
N ARG A 13 -5.54 -4.62 3.84
CA ARG A 13 -5.40 -5.08 5.24
C ARG A 13 -4.19 -6.00 5.39
N LEU A 14 -3.97 -6.88 4.42
CA LEU A 14 -2.79 -7.73 4.38
C LEU A 14 -1.52 -6.88 4.28
N TYR A 15 -1.50 -5.88 3.40
CA TYR A 15 -0.41 -4.91 3.32
C TYR A 15 -0.15 -4.21 4.66
N LEU A 16 -1.20 -3.72 5.33
CA LEU A 16 -1.07 -3.07 6.63
C LEU A 16 -0.51 -4.01 7.69
N LYS A 17 -0.93 -5.27 7.72
CA LYS A 17 -0.42 -6.28 8.66
C LYS A 17 1.09 -6.50 8.46
N GLU A 18 1.52 -6.72 7.22
CA GLU A 18 2.93 -6.91 6.86
C GLU A 18 3.77 -5.67 7.19
N TYR A 19 3.26 -4.47 6.89
CA TYR A 19 3.93 -3.22 7.24
C TYR A 19 4.10 -3.05 8.75
N MET A 20 3.07 -3.33 9.55
CA MET A 20 3.18 -3.19 11.01
C MET A 20 4.15 -4.21 11.60
N GLN A 21 4.17 -5.42 11.06
CA GLN A 21 5.09 -6.48 11.46
C GLN A 21 6.54 -6.14 11.09
N SER A 22 6.80 -5.64 9.89
CA SER A 22 8.13 -5.21 9.47
C SER A 22 8.66 -4.07 10.34
N LYS A 23 7.83 -3.06 10.64
CA LYS A 23 8.22 -1.95 11.53
C LYS A 23 8.44 -2.38 12.98
N LYS A 24 7.68 -3.35 13.48
CA LYS A 24 7.91 -3.96 14.80
C LYS A 24 9.20 -4.78 14.85
N ASN A 25 9.59 -5.39 13.74
CA ASN A 25 10.85 -6.12 13.64
C ASN A 25 12.06 -5.19 13.58
N GLU A 26 11.95 -4.08 12.84
CA GLU A 26 12.97 -3.00 12.80
C GLU A 26 13.10 -2.28 14.14
N ASN A 27 11.98 -1.99 14.81
CA ASN A 27 11.94 -1.28 16.08
C ASN A 27 10.93 -1.94 17.03
N LYS A 28 11.42 -2.59 18.09
CA LYS A 28 10.57 -3.29 19.07
C LYS A 28 9.61 -2.37 19.83
N SER A 29 9.92 -1.08 19.93
CA SER A 29 9.03 -0.07 20.52
C SER A 29 7.95 0.41 19.56
N PHE A 30 7.99 0.02 18.29
CA PHE A 30 6.93 0.33 17.34
C PHE A 30 5.62 -0.38 17.74
N SER A 31 4.54 0.38 17.76
CA SER A 31 3.22 -0.08 18.17
C SER A 31 2.13 0.54 17.30
N TYR A 32 0.94 -0.06 17.32
CA TYR A 32 -0.24 0.53 16.69
C TYR A 32 -0.49 1.96 17.17
N ARG A 33 -0.23 2.26 18.45
CA ARG A 33 -0.35 3.62 19.01
C ARG A 33 0.59 4.61 18.31
N ASN A 34 1.86 4.23 18.11
CA ASN A 34 2.83 5.09 17.43
C ASN A 34 2.40 5.37 15.99
N PHE A 35 1.88 4.36 15.29
CA PHE A 35 1.33 4.55 13.95
C PHE A 35 0.09 5.46 13.95
N THR A 36 -0.86 5.25 14.86
CA THR A 36 -2.07 6.07 15.01
C THR A 36 -1.72 7.55 15.15
N LEU A 37 -0.75 7.88 16.01
CA LEU A 37 -0.30 9.26 16.21
C LEU A 37 0.33 9.84 14.94
N ARG A 38 1.22 9.09 14.27
CA ARG A 38 1.84 9.51 13.00
C ARG A 38 0.82 9.74 11.88
N ALA A 39 -0.20 8.89 11.82
CA ALA A 39 -1.30 8.99 10.86
C ALA A 39 -2.25 10.17 11.17
N GLY A 40 -2.12 10.82 12.33
CA GLY A 40 -3.04 11.86 12.78
C GLY A 40 -4.44 11.32 13.11
N LEU A 41 -4.53 10.06 13.51
CA LEU A 41 -5.75 9.43 13.98
C LEU A 41 -5.93 9.71 15.47
N THR A 42 -7.18 9.86 15.91
CA THR A 42 -7.52 10.15 17.30
C THR A 42 -7.72 8.88 18.14
N THR A 43 -8.22 7.81 17.52
CA THR A 43 -8.57 6.57 18.23
C THR A 43 -7.44 5.55 18.17
N SER A 44 -6.84 5.24 19.32
CA SER A 44 -5.68 4.36 19.47
C SER A 44 -5.86 2.95 18.89
N ASN A 45 -7.08 2.40 18.94
CA ASN A 45 -7.38 1.06 18.43
C ASN A 45 -7.84 1.01 16.97
N TYR A 46 -7.98 2.15 16.28
CA TYR A 46 -8.55 2.19 14.94
C TYR A 46 -7.75 1.34 13.94
N VAL A 47 -6.42 1.42 14.02
CA VAL A 47 -5.51 0.67 13.13
C VAL A 47 -5.67 -0.83 13.30
N GLN A 48 -5.74 -1.30 14.55
CA GLN A 48 -5.95 -2.71 14.86
C GLN A 48 -7.31 -3.19 14.36
N LYS A 49 -8.38 -2.39 14.57
CA LYS A 49 -9.72 -2.71 14.05
C LYS A 49 -9.76 -2.80 12.53
N VAL A 50 -9.02 -1.95 11.83
CA VAL A 50 -8.91 -2.00 10.36
C VAL A 50 -8.23 -3.30 9.92
N ILE A 51 -7.10 -3.65 10.55
CA ILE A 51 -6.35 -4.88 10.23
C ILE A 51 -7.19 -6.13 10.53
N ASN A 52 -7.96 -6.12 11.61
CA ASN A 52 -8.86 -7.21 12.01
C ASN A 52 -10.18 -7.27 11.22
N ASN A 53 -10.34 -6.43 10.19
CA ASN A 53 -11.57 -6.32 9.39
C ASN A 53 -12.83 -5.88 10.17
N GLU A 54 -12.66 -5.26 11.35
CA GLU A 54 -13.76 -4.71 12.16
C GLU A 54 -14.17 -3.29 11.72
N ARG A 55 -13.31 -2.62 10.93
CA ARG A 55 -13.54 -1.28 10.37
C ARG A 55 -12.97 -1.17 8.96
N SER A 56 -13.72 -0.54 8.06
CA SER A 56 -13.22 -0.14 6.74
C SER A 56 -12.65 1.27 6.76
N LEU A 57 -11.71 1.55 5.86
CA LEU A 57 -11.18 2.90 5.67
C LEU A 57 -12.17 3.75 4.89
N GLY A 58 -12.51 4.96 5.35
CA GLY A 58 -13.23 5.98 4.59
C GLY A 58 -12.25 6.91 3.86
N PRO A 59 -12.70 7.81 2.96
CA PRO A 59 -11.80 8.68 2.21
C PRO A 59 -10.82 9.46 3.08
N LYS A 60 -11.30 10.05 4.19
CA LYS A 60 -10.46 10.77 5.15
C LYS A 60 -9.43 9.87 5.82
N THR A 61 -9.85 8.68 6.28
CA THR A 61 -8.93 7.77 6.98
C THR A 61 -7.95 7.10 6.02
N THR A 62 -8.31 6.92 4.75
CA THR A 62 -7.36 6.52 3.70
C THR A 62 -6.19 7.50 3.59
N GLU A 63 -6.45 8.81 3.54
CA GLU A 63 -5.39 9.83 3.49
C GLU A 63 -4.53 9.86 4.76
N GLN A 64 -5.16 9.68 5.92
CA GLN A 64 -4.43 9.57 7.20
C GLN A 64 -3.49 8.35 7.21
N PHE A 65 -3.93 7.22 6.66
CA PHE A 65 -3.09 6.03 6.53
C PHE A 65 -1.95 6.24 5.54
N ILE A 66 -2.20 6.86 4.38
CA ILE A 66 -1.16 7.24 3.41
C ILE A 66 -0.07 8.07 4.09
N LYS A 67 -0.47 9.07 4.89
CA LYS A 67 0.46 9.89 5.69
C LYS A 67 1.22 9.05 6.72
N GLY A 68 0.53 8.19 7.47
CA GLY A 68 1.14 7.35 8.50
C GLY A 68 2.14 6.33 7.95
N LEU A 69 1.86 5.79 6.78
CA LEU A 69 2.69 4.87 6.01
C LEU A 69 3.87 5.60 5.34
N GLY A 70 3.74 6.90 5.08
CA GLY A 70 4.75 7.68 4.36
C GLY A 70 4.80 7.36 2.86
N LEU A 71 3.67 6.94 2.28
CA LEU A 71 3.60 6.57 0.86
C LEU A 71 3.80 7.80 -0.04
N LYS A 72 4.61 7.62 -1.09
CA LYS A 72 4.81 8.64 -2.13
C LYS A 72 3.66 8.64 -3.13
N LYS A 73 3.64 9.62 -4.05
CA LYS A 73 2.52 9.87 -4.98
C LYS A 73 1.93 8.61 -5.64
N LYS A 74 2.77 7.77 -6.27
CA LYS A 74 2.33 6.54 -6.95
C LYS A 74 1.83 5.47 -5.99
N GLU A 75 2.56 5.24 -4.90
CA GLU A 75 2.18 4.28 -3.86
C GLU A 75 0.86 4.69 -3.19
N ALA A 76 0.68 5.98 -2.93
CA ALA A 76 -0.54 6.55 -2.37
C ALA A 76 -1.72 6.36 -3.33
N GLU A 77 -1.52 6.59 -4.63
CA GLU A 77 -2.54 6.31 -5.65
C GLU A 77 -2.92 4.84 -5.69
N TYR A 78 -1.92 3.95 -5.65
CA TYR A 78 -2.14 2.51 -5.60
C TYR A 78 -2.90 2.11 -4.33
N PHE A 79 -2.52 2.64 -3.15
CA PHE A 79 -3.21 2.39 -1.88
C PHE A 79 -4.69 2.79 -1.95
N ARG A 80 -5.01 3.96 -2.50
CA ARG A 80 -6.40 4.39 -2.69
C ARG A 80 -7.18 3.40 -3.55
N LYS A 81 -6.58 2.90 -4.63
CA LYS A 81 -7.23 1.95 -5.55
C LYS A 81 -7.48 0.59 -4.91
N ILE A 82 -6.56 0.04 -4.13
CA ILE A 82 -6.81 -1.22 -3.40
C ILE A 82 -7.83 -1.06 -2.26
N VAL A 83 -7.92 0.12 -1.63
CA VAL A 83 -9.00 0.43 -0.69
C VAL A 83 -10.35 0.57 -1.41
N GLU A 84 -10.35 1.14 -2.62
CA GLU A 84 -11.56 1.23 -3.45
C GLU A 84 -12.02 -0.16 -3.90
N LEU A 85 -11.09 -1.04 -4.25
CA LEU A 85 -11.37 -2.42 -4.66
C LEU A 85 -12.13 -3.19 -3.59
N ASP A 86 -11.74 -3.04 -2.31
CA ASP A 86 -12.40 -3.68 -1.16
C ASP A 86 -13.86 -3.24 -1.00
N LYS A 87 -14.19 -2.01 -1.37
CA LYS A 87 -15.55 -1.45 -1.25
C LYS A 87 -16.43 -1.69 -2.47
N SER A 88 -15.83 -2.11 -3.58
CA SER A 88 -16.56 -2.29 -4.83
C SER A 88 -17.46 -3.52 -4.75
N ASN A 89 -18.74 -3.37 -5.10
CA ASN A 89 -19.71 -4.47 -5.07
C ASN A 89 -20.03 -5.05 -6.46
N THR A 90 -19.58 -4.41 -7.54
CA THR A 90 -19.85 -4.88 -8.92
C THR A 90 -18.60 -5.45 -9.57
N ILE A 91 -18.80 -6.44 -10.44
CA ILE A 91 -17.72 -7.12 -11.16
C ILE A 91 -17.06 -6.13 -12.13
N GLU A 92 -17.86 -5.29 -12.79
CA GLU A 92 -17.40 -4.29 -13.76
C GLU A 92 -16.49 -3.26 -13.09
N ARG A 93 -16.87 -2.78 -11.89
CA ARG A 93 -16.07 -1.81 -11.16
C ARG A 93 -14.78 -2.45 -10.63
N LYS A 94 -14.85 -3.69 -10.12
CA LYS A 94 -13.65 -4.43 -9.71
C LYS A 94 -12.69 -4.63 -10.88
N ALA A 95 -13.18 -5.03 -12.05
CA ALA A 95 -12.38 -5.24 -13.25
C ALA A 95 -11.69 -3.93 -13.71
N SER A 96 -12.42 -2.82 -13.70
CA SER A 96 -11.86 -1.49 -14.00
C SER A 96 -10.74 -1.11 -13.02
N ILE A 97 -10.94 -1.30 -11.72
CA ILE A 97 -9.93 -1.00 -10.71
C ILE A 97 -8.69 -1.89 -10.86
N ILE A 98 -8.86 -3.19 -11.13
CA ILE A 98 -7.75 -4.13 -11.38
C ILE A 98 -6.93 -3.70 -12.61
N SER A 99 -7.59 -3.22 -13.67
CA SER A 99 -6.91 -2.67 -14.85
C SER A 99 -6.06 -1.45 -14.50
N ASP A 100 -6.59 -0.53 -13.69
CA ASP A 100 -5.85 0.65 -13.21
C ASP A 100 -4.64 0.24 -12.35
N LEU A 101 -4.81 -0.72 -11.43
CA LEU A 101 -3.73 -1.25 -10.59
C LEU A 101 -2.60 -1.86 -11.44
N ALA A 102 -2.94 -2.60 -12.49
CA ALA A 102 -1.95 -3.18 -13.41
C ALA A 102 -1.14 -2.10 -14.15
N LYS A 103 -1.77 -0.99 -14.55
CA LYS A 103 -1.08 0.15 -15.17
C LYS A 103 -0.14 0.85 -14.19
N LEU A 104 -0.60 1.08 -12.96
CA LEU A 104 0.21 1.70 -11.90
C LEU A 104 1.45 0.85 -11.58
N LYS A 105 1.29 -0.48 -11.45
CA LYS A 105 2.40 -1.41 -11.20
C LYS A 105 3.44 -1.39 -12.33
N LYS A 106 3.01 -1.43 -13.59
CA LYS A 106 3.93 -1.36 -14.76
C LYS A 106 4.73 -0.06 -14.78
N SER A 107 4.15 1.04 -14.30
CA SER A 107 4.82 2.34 -14.27
C SER A 107 5.88 2.47 -13.18
N ASP A 108 5.89 1.58 -12.18
CA ASP A 108 6.81 1.62 -11.04
C ASP A 108 7.91 0.55 -11.09
N SER A 109 7.82 -0.41 -12.01
CA SER A 109 9.01 -1.15 -12.44
C SER A 109 9.97 -0.17 -13.10
N PRO A 110 11.16 0.11 -12.54
CA PRO A 110 12.17 0.78 -13.31
C PRO A 110 12.42 -0.11 -14.53
N LEU A 111 12.29 0.47 -15.72
CA LEU A 111 12.86 -0.12 -16.92
C LEU A 111 14.33 -0.40 -16.57
N LYS A 112 14.68 -1.65 -16.28
CA LYS A 112 16.03 -2.12 -16.56
C LYS A 112 16.11 -2.14 -18.08
N MET A 113 16.37 -0.96 -18.64
CA MET A 113 16.76 -0.83 -20.02
C MET A 113 18.19 -1.35 -20.06
N ASN A 114 18.34 -2.65 -20.29
CA ASN A 114 19.61 -3.21 -20.72
C ASN A 114 19.84 -2.68 -22.14
N VAL A 115 20.32 -1.44 -22.23
CA VAL A 115 21.08 -1.02 -23.40
C VAL A 115 22.51 -1.45 -23.13
N GLU A 116 22.76 -2.76 -23.17
CA GLU A 116 24.11 -3.22 -23.43
C GLU A 116 24.30 -3.09 -24.94
N ASN A 117 24.98 -2.00 -25.29
CA ASN A 117 25.65 -1.83 -26.56
C ASN A 117 26.57 -3.03 -26.79
N GLU A 118 26.21 -3.90 -27.73
CA GLU A 118 27.19 -4.66 -28.50
C GLU A 118 27.23 -4.09 -29.92
N PHE A 119 27.70 -2.85 -30.01
CA PHE A 119 28.50 -2.42 -31.15
C PHE A 119 29.97 -2.70 -30.78
N TYR A 120 30.71 -3.35 -31.69
CA TYR A 120 32.04 -4.00 -31.59
C TYR A 120 31.99 -5.44 -31.06
N ASN A 121 32.35 -6.49 -31.82
CA ASN A 121 33.39 -6.60 -32.84
C ASN A 121 32.99 -7.53 -34.00
N HIS A 122 33.29 -7.07 -35.22
CA HIS A 122 33.73 -7.92 -36.31
C HIS A 122 35.26 -8.05 -36.22
#